data_AF-A0A2V9SZZ6-F1
#
_entry.id   AF-A0A2V9SZZ6-F1
#
_cell.length_a   1.000
_cell.length_b   1.000
_cell.length_c   1.000
_cell.angle_alpha   90.00
_cell.angle_beta   90.00
_cell.angle_gamma   90.00
#
_symmetry.space_group_name_H-M   'P 1'
#
loop_
_entity.id
_entity.type
_entity.pdbx_description
1 polymer ?
#
loop_
_entity_poly.entity_id
_entity_poly.type
_entity_poly.pdbx_seq_one_letter_code
_entity_poly.pdbx_strand_id
1 'polypeptide(L)'
;MANGSNQQWGLTVLRVMVGIVFLVHGAQKLFVFGFHGVAGMLGGMGIPVPAVSAVILTLVEFLGGIALVLGVVTRWAAALIAVDMMVAVLVVHLKNGFFNPKGFEYPLTLLAACAALVLSGPGAASVDGAMAKRT
;
A
#
# COMPACT_ATOMS: atom_id res chain seq x y z
N MET A 1 -20.48 17.82 18.32
CA MET A 1 -19.13 18.13 17.80
C MET A 1 -18.37 16.83 17.75
N ALA A 2 -18.18 16.24 16.56
CA ALA A 2 -17.42 14.99 16.45
C ALA A 2 -15.97 15.24 16.90
N ASN A 3 -15.48 14.40 17.80
CA ASN A 3 -14.20 14.57 18.48
C ASN A 3 -13.04 14.41 17.48
N GLY A 4 -12.60 15.51 16.86
CA GLY A 4 -11.61 15.50 15.77
C GLY A 4 -10.29 14.81 16.14
N SER A 5 -9.95 14.74 17.42
CA SER A 5 -8.79 14.00 17.95
C SER A 5 -8.91 12.49 17.75
N ASN A 6 -10.04 11.88 18.12
CA ASN A 6 -10.27 10.44 17.99
C ASN A 6 -10.23 9.99 16.52
N GLN A 7 -10.80 10.80 15.62
CA GLN A 7 -10.75 10.55 14.18
C GLN A 7 -9.32 10.58 13.64
N GLN A 8 -8.50 11.55 14.05
CA GLN A 8 -7.11 11.64 13.62
C GLN A 8 -6.22 10.50 14.16
N TRP A 9 -6.50 10.03 15.37
CA TRP A 9 -5.85 8.84 15.92
C TRP A 9 -6.27 7.56 15.19
N GLY A 10 -7.57 7.42 14.85
CA GLY A 10 -8.06 6.32 14.04
C GLY A 10 -7.36 6.23 12.67
N LEU A 11 -7.18 7.37 11.99
CA LEU A 11 -6.42 7.43 10.74
C LEU A 11 -4.94 7.05 10.92
N THR A 12 -4.34 7.39 12.07
CA THR A 12 -2.96 7.02 12.37
C THR A 12 -2.81 5.50 12.48
N VAL A 13 -3.71 4.84 13.20
CA VAL A 13 -3.72 3.37 13.33
C VAL A 13 -3.87 2.71 11.97
N LEU A 14 -4.85 3.17 11.17
CA LEU A 14 -5.05 2.68 9.80
C LEU A 14 -3.78 2.84 8.97
N ARG A 15 -3.19 4.05 8.96
CA ARG A 15 -2.00 4.37 8.20
C ARG A 15 -0.81 3.49 8.56
N VAL A 16 -0.53 3.33 9.86
CA VAL A 16 0.60 2.55 10.34
C VAL A 16 0.42 1.07 10.01
N MET A 17 -0.76 0.50 10.23
CA MET A 17 -1.00 -0.91 9.95
C MET A 17 -0.94 -1.23 8.46
N VAL A 18 -1.55 -0.38 7.62
CA VAL A 18 -1.42 -0.49 6.14
C VAL A 18 0.05 -0.36 5.74
N GLY A 19 0.76 0.62 6.29
CA GLY A 19 2.19 0.81 6.03
C GLY A 19 3.04 -0.40 6.41
N ILE A 20 2.79 -1.04 7.56
CA ILE A 20 3.49 -2.26 7.99
C ILE A 20 3.24 -3.42 7.04
N VAL A 21 2.00 -3.63 6.62
CA VAL A 21 1.65 -4.69 5.66
C VAL A 21 2.49 -4.55 4.39
N PHE A 22 2.48 -3.36 3.78
CA PHE A 22 3.25 -3.10 2.56
C PHE A 22 4.75 -3.12 2.78
N LEU A 23 5.23 -2.66 3.93
CA LEU A 23 6.64 -2.72 4.30
C LEU A 23 7.14 -4.16 4.36
N VAL A 24 6.38 -5.06 5.02
CA VAL A 24 6.75 -6.47 5.16
C VAL A 24 6.68 -7.18 3.81
N HIS A 25 5.61 -6.96 3.03
CA HIS A 25 5.49 -7.56 1.68
C HIS A 25 6.56 -7.04 0.71
N GLY A 26 6.84 -5.74 0.73
CA GLY A 26 7.90 -5.12 -0.06
C GLY A 26 9.28 -5.61 0.35
N ALA A 27 9.55 -5.75 1.66
CA ALA A 27 10.79 -6.31 2.18
C ALA A 27 10.98 -7.76 1.76
N GLN A 28 9.92 -8.57 1.80
CA GLN A 28 9.96 -9.95 1.30
C GLN A 28 10.29 -9.99 -0.19
N LYS A 29 9.66 -9.13 -1.01
CA LYS A 29 9.97 -9.01 -2.44
C LYS A 29 11.41 -8.57 -2.70
N LEU A 30 11.92 -7.62 -1.91
CA LEU A 30 13.24 -7.04 -2.09
C LEU A 30 14.38 -7.96 -1.60
N PHE A 31 14.25 -8.51 -0.39
CA PHE A 31 15.34 -9.21 0.30
C PHE A 31 15.24 -10.74 0.24
N VAL A 32 14.06 -11.31 0.00
CA VAL A 32 13.88 -12.77 -0.07
C VAL A 32 13.78 -13.24 -1.51
N PHE A 33 12.90 -12.63 -2.31
CA PHE A 33 12.71 -13.05 -3.71
C PHE A 33 13.70 -12.38 -4.68
N GLY A 34 14.06 -11.13 -4.40
CA GLY A 34 14.80 -10.28 -5.32
C GLY A 34 14.00 -9.95 -6.58
N PHE A 35 14.47 -8.97 -7.34
CA PHE A 35 13.76 -8.50 -8.54
C PHE A 35 13.54 -9.60 -9.59
N HIS A 36 14.49 -10.52 -9.74
CA HIS A 36 14.35 -11.64 -10.68
C HIS A 36 13.24 -12.62 -10.25
N GLY A 37 13.14 -12.96 -8.96
CA GLY A 37 12.09 -13.83 -8.46
C GLY A 37 10.70 -13.21 -8.63
N VAL A 38 10.58 -11.92 -8.33
CA VAL A 38 9.33 -11.17 -8.52
C VAL A 38 8.98 -11.07 -10.02
N ALA A 39 9.95 -10.80 -10.89
CA ALA A 39 9.73 -10.75 -12.33
C ALA A 39 9.24 -12.10 -12.88
N GLY A 40 9.81 -13.22 -12.41
CA GLY A 40 9.34 -14.55 -12.77
C GLY A 40 7.90 -14.81 -12.33
N MET A 41 7.55 -14.43 -11.09
CA MET A 41 6.20 -14.52 -10.57
C MET A 41 5.19 -13.71 -11.41
N LEU A 42 5.52 -12.45 -11.72
CA LEU A 42 4.68 -11.58 -12.54
C LEU A 42 4.55 -12.08 -13.98
N GLY A 43 5.63 -12.64 -14.54
CA GLY A 43 5.60 -13.29 -15.85
C GLY A 43 4.65 -14.48 -15.89
N GLY A 44 4.66 -15.33 -14.85
CA GLY A 44 3.71 -16.44 -14.70
C GLY A 44 2.25 -16.00 -14.54
N MET A 45 2.02 -14.75 -14.10
CA MET A 45 0.69 -14.15 -14.01
C MET A 45 0.24 -13.44 -15.30
N GLY A 46 1.12 -13.32 -16.31
CA GLY A 46 0.83 -12.66 -17.58
C GLY A 46 0.94 -11.13 -17.55
N ILE A 47 1.64 -10.56 -16.56
CA ILE A 47 1.86 -9.10 -16.49
C ILE A 47 2.83 -8.67 -17.59
N PRO A 48 2.51 -7.61 -18.37
CA PRO A 48 3.42 -7.09 -19.39
C PRO A 48 4.69 -6.51 -18.76
N VAL A 49 5.82 -6.67 -19.48
CA VAL A 49 7.15 -6.20 -19.07
C VAL A 49 7.51 -6.58 -17.62
N PRO A 50 7.55 -7.89 -17.27
CA PRO A 50 7.64 -8.34 -15.87
C PRO A 50 8.84 -7.81 -15.09
N ALA A 51 9.98 -7.60 -15.75
CA ALA A 51 11.20 -7.11 -15.12
C ALA A 51 11.04 -5.66 -14.61
N VAL A 52 10.47 -4.78 -15.44
CA VAL A 52 10.23 -3.37 -15.06
C VAL A 52 9.14 -3.29 -14.01
N SER A 53 8.04 -4.03 -14.22
CA SER A 53 6.93 -4.12 -13.28
C SER A 53 7.38 -4.63 -11.91
N ALA A 54 8.29 -5.60 -11.85
CA ALA A 54 8.83 -6.13 -10.59
C ALA A 54 9.61 -5.08 -9.80
N VAL A 55 10.43 -4.27 -10.46
CA VAL A 55 11.19 -3.20 -9.81
C VAL A 55 10.23 -2.15 -9.26
N ILE A 56 9.28 -1.68 -10.07
CA ILE A 56 8.31 -0.66 -9.67
C ILE A 56 7.46 -1.17 -8.51
N LEU A 57 6.84 -2.34 -8.64
CA LEU A 57 6.00 -2.98 -7.61
C LEU A 57 6.75 -3.06 -6.28
N THR A 58 7.95 -3.65 -6.31
CA THR A 58 8.74 -3.89 -5.08
C THR A 58 9.11 -2.57 -4.40
N LEU A 59 9.52 -1.56 -5.18
CA LEU A 59 9.89 -0.26 -4.62
C LEU A 59 8.68 0.52 -4.10
N VAL A 60 7.55 0.49 -4.82
CA VAL A 60 6.31 1.16 -4.40
C VAL A 60 5.80 0.56 -3.09
N GLU A 61 5.75 -0.76 -2.96
CA GLU A 61 5.32 -1.38 -1.72
C GLU A 61 6.30 -1.12 -0.56
N PHE A 62 7.59 -1.28 -0.81
CA PHE A 62 8.59 -1.13 0.25
C PHE A 62 8.73 0.32 0.70
N LEU A 63 9.05 1.23 -0.22
CA LEU A 63 9.25 2.64 0.10
C LEU A 63 7.93 3.33 0.47
N GLY A 64 6.83 2.95 -0.19
CA GLY A 64 5.50 3.43 0.17
C GLY A 64 5.07 2.96 1.56
N GLY A 65 5.38 1.70 1.92
CA GLY A 65 5.18 1.18 3.27
C GLY A 65 5.92 1.99 4.32
N ILE A 66 7.22 2.27 4.11
CA ILE A 66 8.02 3.14 4.98
C ILE A 66 7.37 4.55 5.09
N ALA A 67 7.02 5.15 3.95
CA ALA A 67 6.43 6.48 3.91
C ALA A 67 5.11 6.54 4.68
N LEU A 68 4.25 5.51 4.57
CA LEU A 68 3.01 5.41 5.33
C LEU A 68 3.27 5.21 6.82
N VAL A 69 4.20 4.35 7.23
CA VAL A 69 4.51 4.17 8.67
C VAL A 69 4.95 5.50 9.29
N LEU A 70 5.90 6.18 8.65
CA LEU A 70 6.42 7.47 9.10
C LEU A 70 5.40 8.61 8.95
N GLY A 71 4.42 8.46 8.07
CA GLY A 71 3.45 9.51 7.75
C GLY A 71 4.09 10.69 7.01
N VAL A 72 4.97 10.38 6.05
CA VAL A 72 5.61 11.33 5.13
C VAL A 72 5.00 11.12 3.75
N VAL A 73 4.68 12.21 3.03
CA VAL A 73 4.06 12.17 1.69
C VAL A 73 2.86 11.20 1.61
N THR A 74 2.08 11.13 2.69
CA THR A 74 1.14 10.04 2.97
C THR A 74 0.11 9.86 1.86
N ARG A 75 -0.41 10.96 1.31
CA ARG A 75 -1.42 10.92 0.24
C ARG A 75 -0.86 10.33 -1.04
N TRP A 76 0.38 10.67 -1.39
CA TRP A 76 1.04 10.17 -2.59
C TRP A 76 1.46 8.70 -2.42
N ALA A 77 2.03 8.34 -1.28
CA ALA A 77 2.35 6.96 -0.95
C ALA A 77 1.10 6.06 -0.98
N ALA A 78 0.01 6.49 -0.34
CA ALA A 78 -1.25 5.76 -0.36
C ALA A 78 -1.85 5.67 -1.78
N ALA A 79 -1.74 6.72 -2.61
CA ALA A 79 -2.25 6.69 -3.97
C ALA A 79 -1.49 5.68 -4.85
N LEU A 80 -0.16 5.64 -4.77
CA LEU A 80 0.65 4.68 -5.53
C LEU A 80 0.33 3.24 -5.12
N ILE A 81 0.23 2.99 -3.82
CA ILE A 81 -0.15 1.67 -3.28
C ILE A 81 -1.59 1.31 -3.66
N ALA A 82 -2.52 2.27 -3.70
CA ALA A 82 -3.88 2.02 -4.14
C ALA A 82 -3.92 1.59 -5.62
N VAL A 83 -3.14 2.24 -6.49
CA VAL A 83 -3.02 1.83 -7.90
C VAL A 83 -2.46 0.40 -7.99
N ASP A 84 -1.45 0.09 -7.18
CA ASP A 84 -0.88 -1.26 -7.12
C ASP A 84 -1.92 -2.32 -6.74
N MET A 85 -2.68 -2.09 -5.66
CA MET A 85 -3.77 -2.99 -5.25
C MET A 85 -4.88 -3.08 -6.28
N MET A 86 -5.21 -1.99 -6.97
CA MET A 86 -6.19 -2.02 -8.07
C MET A 86 -5.73 -2.98 -9.18
N VAL A 87 -4.47 -2.89 -9.60
CA VAL A 87 -3.90 -3.79 -10.60
C VAL A 87 -3.90 -5.23 -10.10
N ALA A 88 -3.50 -5.47 -8.84
CA ALA A 88 -3.52 -6.80 -8.25
C ALA A 88 -4.92 -7.41 -8.22
N VAL A 89 -5.94 -6.65 -7.83
CA VAL A 89 -7.35 -7.09 -7.85
C VAL A 89 -7.75 -7.47 -9.27
N LEU A 90 -7.61 -6.56 -10.24
CA LEU A 90 -8.16 -6.75 -11.59
C LEU A 90 -7.43 -7.84 -12.39
N VAL A 91 -6.11 -7.91 -12.28
CA VAL A 91 -5.28 -8.75 -13.15
C VAL A 91 -4.99 -10.13 -12.53
N VAL A 92 -4.82 -10.19 -11.21
CA VAL A 92 -4.34 -11.41 -10.53
C VAL A 92 -5.47 -12.14 -9.82
N HIS A 93 -6.27 -11.42 -9.03
CA HIS A 93 -7.17 -12.04 -8.06
C HIS A 93 -8.64 -12.16 -8.51
N LEU A 94 -9.13 -11.29 -9.39
CA LEU A 94 -10.56 -11.24 -9.77
C LEU A 94 -11.07 -12.59 -10.29
N LYS A 95 -10.26 -13.30 -11.07
CA LYS A 95 -10.57 -14.63 -11.63
C LYS A 95 -10.66 -15.76 -10.59
N ASN A 96 -10.12 -15.55 -9.39
CA ASN A 96 -10.06 -16.56 -8.33
C ASN A 96 -11.26 -16.48 -7.36
N GLY A 97 -12.21 -15.56 -7.59
CA GLY A 97 -13.35 -15.33 -6.69
C GLY A 97 -13.01 -14.41 -5.51
N PHE A 98 -13.92 -14.33 -4.54
CA PHE A 98 -13.80 -13.39 -3.42
C PHE A 98 -12.85 -13.86 -2.31
N PHE A 99 -13.01 -15.13 -1.89
CA PHE A 99 -12.41 -15.63 -0.66
C PHE A 99 -10.92 -16.01 -0.77
N ASN A 100 -10.18 -15.76 0.31
CA ASN A 100 -8.81 -16.23 0.48
C ASN A 100 -8.70 -17.78 0.38
N PRO A 101 -7.53 -18.31 0.02
CA PRO A 101 -6.22 -17.64 -0.09
C PRO A 101 -5.91 -17.04 -1.47
N LYS A 102 -6.77 -17.24 -2.48
CA LYS A 102 -6.52 -16.77 -3.85
C LYS A 102 -7.43 -15.63 -4.29
N GLY A 103 -8.52 -15.37 -3.58
CA GLY A 103 -9.49 -14.36 -3.94
C GLY A 103 -9.02 -12.92 -3.73
N PHE A 104 -9.89 -11.97 -4.07
CA PHE A 104 -9.57 -10.53 -4.07
C PHE A 104 -9.96 -9.79 -2.79
N GLU A 105 -10.55 -10.44 -1.78
CA GLU A 105 -11.04 -9.77 -0.56
C GLU A 105 -9.95 -8.95 0.15
N TYR A 106 -8.75 -9.51 0.29
CA TYR A 106 -7.63 -8.87 0.97
C TYR A 106 -7.07 -7.67 0.21
N PRO A 107 -6.65 -7.79 -1.07
CA PRO A 107 -6.17 -6.64 -1.83
C PRO A 107 -7.26 -5.56 -2.03
N LEU A 108 -8.53 -5.95 -2.13
CA LEU A 108 -9.64 -4.98 -2.17
C LEU A 108 -9.78 -4.21 -0.85
N THR A 109 -9.61 -4.89 0.29
CA THR A 109 -9.63 -4.23 1.61
C THR A 109 -8.48 -3.24 1.75
N LEU A 110 -7.27 -3.62 1.31
CA LEU A 110 -6.11 -2.73 1.31
C LEU A 110 -6.28 -1.55 0.35
N LEU A 111 -6.88 -1.77 -0.83
CA LEU A 111 -7.22 -0.71 -1.77
C LEU A 111 -8.18 0.30 -1.12
N ALA A 112 -9.24 -0.17 -0.46
CA ALA A 112 -10.20 0.68 0.23
C ALA A 112 -9.53 1.47 1.38
N ALA A 113 -8.65 0.83 2.15
CA ALA A 113 -7.88 1.48 3.21
C ALA A 113 -6.96 2.58 2.66
N CYS A 114 -6.26 2.32 1.56
CA CYS A 114 -5.42 3.31 0.89
C CYS A 114 -6.25 4.47 0.34
N ALA A 115 -7.39 4.19 -0.30
CA ALA A 115 -8.31 5.23 -0.76
C ALA A 115 -8.81 6.11 0.40
N ALA A 116 -9.12 5.52 1.56
CA ALA A 116 -9.49 6.27 2.75
C ALA A 116 -8.36 7.21 3.22
N LEU A 117 -7.10 6.78 3.17
CA LEU A 117 -5.92 7.60 3.51
C LEU A 117 -5.68 8.72 2.48
N VAL A 118 -5.89 8.46 1.18
CA VAL A 118 -5.79 9.49 0.12
C VAL A 118 -6.81 10.61 0.34
N LEU A 119 -8.04 10.25 0.70
CA LEU A 119 -9.17 11.17 0.90
C LEU A 119 -9.10 11.90 2.25
N SER A 120 -8.71 11.20 3.31
CA SER A 120 -8.77 11.72 4.69
C SER A 120 -7.45 12.34 5.16
N GLY A 121 -6.33 12.03 4.50
CA GLY A 121 -5.01 12.53 4.86
C GLY A 121 -4.30 11.73 5.97
N PRO A 122 -3.24 12.29 6.57
CA PRO A 122 -2.20 11.51 7.25
C PRO A 122 -2.46 11.17 8.73
N GLY A 123 -3.49 11.73 9.37
CA GLY A 123 -3.79 11.51 10.79
C GLY A 123 -2.90 12.32 11.77
N ALA A 124 -3.15 12.17 13.07
CA ALA A 124 -2.59 13.00 14.15
C ALA A 124 -1.06 12.88 14.28
N ALA A 125 -0.53 11.66 14.28
CA ALA A 125 0.90 11.39 14.46
C ALA A 125 1.56 11.14 13.09
N SER A 126 1.63 12.19 12.26
CA SER A 126 2.32 12.17 10.97
C SER A 126 3.38 13.25 10.90
N VAL A 127 4.47 12.98 10.18
CA VAL A 127 5.47 14.01 9.86
C VAL A 127 4.83 15.10 9.00
N ASP A 128 3.97 14.72 8.04
CA ASP A 128 3.17 15.66 7.24
C ASP A 128 2.37 16.63 8.13
N GLY A 129 1.68 16.11 9.15
CA GLY A 129 0.91 16.92 10.10
C GLY A 129 1.79 17.76 11.03
N ALA A 130 2.98 17.29 11.40
CA ALA A 130 3.93 18.06 12.19
C ALA A 130 4.54 19.23 11.41
N MET A 131 4.82 19.06 10.11
CA MET A 131 5.29 20.12 9.23
C MET A 131 4.21 21.17 8.96
N ALA A 132 2.96 20.73 8.70
CA ALA A 132 1.85 21.64 8.45
C ALA A 132 1.48 22.53 9.65
N LYS A 133 1.77 22.09 10.89
CA LYS A 133 1.57 22.91 12.10
C LYS A 133 2.68 23.94 12.36
N ARG A 134 3.80 23.85 11.65
CA ARG A 134 4.98 24.71 11.84
C ARG A 134 5.07 25.86 10.82
N THR A 135 4.17 25.90 9.85
CA THR A 135 4.09 26.95 8.80
C THR A 135 2.86 27.79 9.07
#